data_AF-Q3ZL41-F1
#
_entry.id   AF-Q3ZL41-F1
#
_cell.length_a   1.000
_cell.length_b   1.000
_cell.length_c   1.000
_cell.angle_alpha   90.00
_cell.angle_beta   90.00
_cell.angle_gamma   90.00
#
_symmetry.space_group_name_H-M   'P 1'
#
loop_
_entity.id
_entity.type
_entity.pdbx_description
1 polymer ?
#
loop_
_entity_poly.entity_id
_entity_poly.type
_entity_poly.pdbx_seq_one_letter_code
_entity_poly.pdbx_strand_id
1 'polypeptide(L)'
;MINAFTAGWQLALLQALRSGWTIIILVTVSLLLCWFSGRHAFAVWWLAFSGTLLISISVGLGNLPYRLLQPGPTTGRWSGLVSWVVWAIGALLLAVAPIFANTLPAIFLGPAGMLSGALVYLWVSHREPLKWTR
;
A
#
# COMPACT_ATOMS: atom_id res chain seq x y z
N MET A 1 5.80 -12.71 -26.62
CA MET A 1 4.37 -12.53 -26.33
C MET A 1 4.07 -12.10 -24.89
N ILE A 2 4.73 -12.70 -23.88
CA ILE A 2 4.56 -12.31 -22.45
C ILE A 2 4.86 -10.81 -22.22
N ASN A 3 5.90 -10.26 -22.83
CA ASN A 3 6.30 -8.86 -22.64
C ASN A 3 5.32 -7.82 -23.19
N ALA A 4 4.57 -8.15 -24.25
CA ALA A 4 3.56 -7.26 -24.82
C ALA A 4 2.28 -7.26 -23.95
N PHE A 5 1.94 -8.42 -23.37
CA PHE A 5 0.82 -8.54 -22.45
C PHE A 5 1.10 -7.82 -21.13
N THR A 6 2.31 -7.94 -20.58
CA THR A 6 2.72 -7.20 -19.38
C THR A 6 2.76 -5.70 -19.61
N ALA A 7 3.21 -5.25 -20.79
CA ALA A 7 3.23 -3.83 -21.13
C ALA A 7 1.82 -3.23 -21.22
N GLY A 8 0.85 -3.97 -21.80
CA GLY A 8 -0.55 -3.55 -21.86
C GLY A 8 -1.19 -3.42 -20.47
N TRP A 9 -0.97 -4.41 -19.60
CA TRP A 9 -1.46 -4.36 -18.21
C TRP A 9 -0.81 -3.23 -17.40
N GLN A 10 0.49 -2.99 -17.57
CA GLN A 10 1.19 -1.88 -16.93
C GLN A 10 0.64 -0.52 -17.35
N LEU A 11 0.35 -0.34 -18.64
CA LEU A 11 -0.26 0.88 -19.18
C LEU A 11 -1.68 1.09 -18.65
N ALA A 12 -2.49 0.02 -18.61
CA ALA A 12 -3.84 0.07 -18.04
C ALA A 12 -3.82 0.39 -16.55
N LEU A 13 -2.90 -0.21 -15.79
CA LEU A 13 -2.67 0.11 -14.38
C LEU A 13 -2.25 1.56 -14.21
N LEU A 14 -1.30 2.04 -15.00
CA LEU A 14 -0.83 3.43 -14.99
C LEU A 14 -1.97 4.41 -15.29
N GLN A 15 -2.86 4.08 -16.23
CA GLN A 15 -3.99 4.92 -16.60
C GLN A 15 -5.08 4.91 -15.52
N ALA A 16 -5.34 3.74 -14.91
CA ALA A 16 -6.23 3.59 -13.76
C ALA A 16 -5.71 4.31 -12.52
N LEU A 17 -4.39 4.25 -12.27
CA LEU A 17 -3.69 5.03 -11.25
C LEU A 17 -3.77 6.53 -11.58
N ARG A 18 -3.58 6.94 -12.84
CA ARG A 18 -3.62 8.37 -13.21
C ARG A 18 -4.94 9.04 -12.85
N SER A 19 -6.09 8.35 -12.98
CA SER A 19 -7.38 8.94 -12.64
C SER A 19 -7.66 8.99 -11.13
N GLY A 20 -7.10 8.09 -10.31
CA GLY A 20 -7.33 8.01 -8.85
C GLY A 20 -8.75 7.56 -8.44
N TRP A 21 -9.72 7.76 -9.32
CA TRP A 21 -11.12 7.34 -9.15
C TRP A 21 -11.29 5.85 -8.92
N THR A 22 -10.46 5.03 -9.56
CA THR A 22 -10.51 3.56 -9.39
C THR A 22 -10.20 3.15 -7.95
N ILE A 23 -9.27 3.85 -7.30
CA ILE A 23 -8.90 3.61 -5.91
C ILE A 23 -10.01 4.07 -4.98
N ILE A 24 -10.60 5.25 -5.25
CA ILE A 24 -11.73 5.77 -4.47
C ILE A 24 -12.92 4.81 -4.55
N ILE A 25 -13.26 4.33 -5.74
CA ILE A 25 -14.33 3.35 -5.95
C ILE A 25 -14.00 2.05 -5.23
N LEU A 26 -12.79 1.52 -5.37
CA LEU A 26 -12.38 0.27 -4.71
C LEU A 26 -12.48 0.36 -3.18
N VAL A 27 -12.00 1.47 -2.60
CA VAL A 27 -12.08 1.73 -1.16
C VAL A 27 -13.54 1.88 -0.72
N THR A 28 -14.34 2.63 -1.47
CA THR A 28 -15.76 2.87 -1.14
C THR A 28 -16.57 1.57 -1.19
N VAL A 29 -16.38 0.75 -2.24
CA VAL A 29 -17.01 -0.56 -2.35
C VAL A 29 -16.55 -1.49 -1.23
N SER A 30 -15.26 -1.48 -0.89
CA SER A 30 -14.73 -2.29 0.22
C SER A 30 -15.32 -1.88 1.58
N LEU A 31 -15.48 -0.57 1.81
CA LEU A 31 -16.10 -0.02 3.02
C LEU A 31 -17.59 -0.37 3.11
N LEU A 32 -18.32 -0.31 1.99
CA LEU A 32 -19.72 -0.76 1.93
C LEU A 32 -19.84 -2.26 2.24
N LEU A 33 -18.96 -3.08 1.68
CA LEU A 33 -18.93 -4.53 1.97
C LEU A 33 -18.56 -4.82 3.44
N CYS A 34 -17.65 -4.03 4.02
CA CYS A 34 -17.33 -4.10 5.45
C CYS A 34 -18.52 -3.70 6.32
N TRP A 35 -19.28 -2.67 5.93
CA TRP A 35 -20.48 -2.24 6.63
C TRP A 35 -21.53 -3.36 6.71
N PHE A 36 -21.73 -4.09 5.61
CA PHE A 36 -22.64 -5.25 5.58
C PHE A 36 -22.10 -6.48 6.33
N SER A 37 -20.78 -6.69 6.35
CA SER A 37 -20.15 -7.87 6.95
C SER A 37 -19.87 -7.74 8.45
N GLY A 38 -20.02 -6.54 9.02
CA GLY A 38 -19.87 -6.25 10.45
C GLY A 38 -18.46 -5.79 10.86
N ARG A 39 -18.32 -5.45 12.15
CA ARG A 39 -17.12 -4.78 12.72
C ARG A 39 -15.82 -5.57 12.55
N HIS A 40 -15.89 -6.90 12.58
CA HIS A 40 -14.70 -7.75 12.40
C HIS A 40 -14.12 -7.65 11.00
N ALA A 41 -14.97 -7.65 9.97
CA ALA A 41 -14.56 -7.50 8.59
C ALA A 41 -13.95 -6.12 8.30
N PHE A 42 -14.51 -5.07 8.91
CA PHE A 42 -13.93 -3.73 8.88
C PHE A 42 -12.54 -3.67 9.53
N ALA A 43 -12.37 -4.30 10.70
CA ALA A 43 -11.06 -4.35 11.38
C ALA A 43 -10.01 -5.08 10.54
N VAL A 44 -10.35 -6.23 9.96
CA VAL A 44 -9.45 -7.00 9.06
C VAL A 44 -9.04 -6.16 7.84
N TRP A 45 -10.01 -5.52 7.19
CA TRP A 45 -9.74 -4.67 6.03
C TRP A 45 -8.86 -3.47 6.39
N TRP A 46 -9.14 -2.80 7.52
CA TRP A 46 -8.36 -1.65 7.97
C TRP A 46 -6.93 -2.02 8.38
N LEU A 47 -6.75 -3.15 9.07
CA LEU A 47 -5.42 -3.68 9.42
C LEU A 47 -4.62 -4.07 8.17
N ALA A 48 -5.26 -4.70 7.19
CA ALA A 48 -4.64 -5.07 5.92
C ALA A 48 -4.25 -3.84 5.08
N PHE A 49 -5.13 -2.84 5.01
CA PHE A 49 -4.90 -1.58 4.33
C PHE A 49 -3.74 -0.80 4.95
N SER A 50 -3.81 -0.54 6.25
CA SER A 50 -2.78 0.21 6.98
C SER A 50 -1.44 -0.52 6.99
N GLY A 51 -1.42 -1.83 7.24
CA GLY A 51 -0.20 -2.64 7.23
C GLY A 51 0.50 -2.62 5.88
N THR A 52 -0.26 -2.76 4.79
CA THR A 52 0.31 -2.74 3.43
C THR A 52 0.81 -1.35 3.03
N LEU A 53 0.08 -0.30 3.44
CA LEU A 53 0.47 1.09 3.20
C LEU A 53 1.77 1.43 3.96
N LEU A 54 1.91 1.00 5.22
CA LEU A 54 3.15 1.13 6.01
C LEU A 54 4.33 0.40 5.37
N ILE A 55 4.16 -0.86 4.95
CA ILE A 55 5.23 -1.61 4.27
C ILE A 55 5.65 -0.91 2.98
N SER A 56 4.68 -0.41 2.21
CA SER A 56 4.99 0.29 0.96
C SER A 56 5.76 1.60 1.20
N ILE A 57 5.38 2.37 2.22
CA ILE A 57 6.11 3.57 2.67
C ILE A 57 7.51 3.20 3.17
N SER A 58 7.64 2.11 3.92
CA SER A 58 8.93 1.61 4.39
C SER A 58 9.88 1.31 3.22
N VAL A 59 9.40 0.66 2.16
CA VAL A 59 10.19 0.42 0.94
C VAL A 59 10.60 1.74 0.28
N GLY A 60 9.69 2.73 0.25
CA GLY A 60 10.02 4.08 -0.23
C GLY A 60 11.13 4.76 0.58
N LEU A 61 11.05 4.70 1.90
CA LEU A 61 12.05 5.25 2.84
C LEU A 61 13.39 4.52 2.79
N GLY A 62 13.38 3.20 2.61
CA GLY A 62 14.60 2.40 2.44
C GLY A 62 15.31 2.72 1.13
N ASN A 63 14.56 3.13 0.10
CA ASN A 63 15.10 3.51 -1.20
C ASN A 63 15.41 5.01 -1.34
N LEU A 64 15.10 5.81 -0.32
CA LEU A 64 15.37 7.24 -0.25
C LEU A 64 16.87 7.63 -0.41
N PRO A 65 17.85 6.95 0.22
CA PRO A 65 19.26 7.31 0.06
C PRO A 65 19.77 7.12 -1.37
N TYR A 66 19.17 6.22 -2.15
CA TYR A 66 19.50 6.02 -3.58
C TYR A 66 18.83 7.03 -4.50
N ARG A 67 17.79 7.74 -4.02
CA ARG A 67 17.05 8.75 -4.80
C ARG A 67 17.57 10.17 -4.59
N LEU A 68 18.36 10.43 -3.54
CA LEU A 68 18.94 11.73 -3.26
C LEU A 68 20.28 11.90 -4.00
N LEU A 69 20.44 12.99 -4.76
CA LEU A 69 21.70 13.31 -5.46
C LEU A 69 22.88 13.59 -4.51
N GLN A 70 22.61 14.00 -3.27
CA GLN A 70 23.61 14.21 -2.22
C GLN A 70 23.12 13.65 -0.88
N PRO A 71 23.29 12.34 -0.63
CA PRO A 71 22.89 11.76 0.65
C PRO A 71 23.91 12.17 1.73
N GLY A 72 23.48 12.98 2.69
CA GLY A 72 24.23 13.18 3.92
C GLY A 72 24.40 11.85 4.67
N PRO A 73 25.57 11.56 5.28
CA PRO A 73 25.85 10.26 5.90
C PRO A 73 24.90 9.92 7.06
N THR A 74 24.34 10.94 7.72
CA THR A 74 23.34 10.78 8.79
C THR A 74 21.95 10.44 8.24
N THR A 75 21.55 11.06 7.13
CA THR A 75 20.22 10.88 6.51
C THR A 75 19.98 9.44 6.08
N GLY A 76 20.97 8.77 5.49
CA GLY A 76 20.83 7.36 5.07
C GLY A 76 20.67 6.37 6.24
N ARG A 77 21.32 6.64 7.38
CA ARG A 77 21.25 5.77 8.56
C ARG A 77 19.91 5.91 9.28
N TRP A 78 19.43 7.15 9.43
CA TRP A 78 18.10 7.44 9.99
C TRP A 78 16.98 6.96 9.08
N SER A 79 17.07 7.13 7.76
CA SER A 79 16.05 6.63 6.83
C SER A 79 15.96 5.11 6.86
N GLY A 80 17.10 4.40 6.96
CA GLY A 80 17.15 2.95 7.10
C GLY A 80 16.52 2.46 8.41
N LEU A 81 16.82 3.11 9.54
CA LEU A 81 16.21 2.79 10.84
C LEU A 81 14.70 3.01 10.83
N VAL A 82 14.24 4.17 10.33
CA VAL A 82 12.80 4.48 10.24
C VAL A 82 12.10 3.51 9.29
N SER A 83 12.72 3.18 8.15
CA SER A 83 12.20 2.16 7.23
C SER A 83 12.00 0.82 7.93
N TRP A 84 12.97 0.36 8.73
CA TRP A 84 12.85 -0.90 9.48
C TRP A 84 11.75 -0.87 10.55
N VAL A 85 11.63 0.23 11.30
CA VAL A 85 10.58 0.39 12.32
C VAL A 85 9.19 0.39 11.66
N VAL A 86 9.03 1.16 10.58
CA VAL A 86 7.77 1.23 9.82
C VAL A 86 7.43 -0.12 9.20
N TRP A 87 8.43 -0.87 8.73
CA TRP A 87 8.25 -2.23 8.21
C TRP A 87 7.75 -3.17 9.31
N ALA A 88 8.39 -3.16 10.47
CA ALA A 88 8.04 -4.04 11.59
C ALA A 88 6.60 -3.76 12.09
N ILE A 89 6.21 -2.49 12.16
CA ILE A 89 4.83 -2.11 12.51
C ILE A 89 3.85 -2.61 11.45
N GLY A 90 4.14 -2.41 10.17
CA GLY A 90 3.30 -2.88 9.06
C GLY A 90 3.15 -4.41 9.04
N ALA A 91 4.25 -5.13 9.27
CA ALA A 91 4.26 -6.59 9.36
C ALA A 91 3.45 -7.10 10.56
N LEU A 92 3.55 -6.42 11.72
CA LEU A 92 2.76 -6.75 12.90
C LEU A 92 1.25 -6.57 12.63
N LEU A 93 0.86 -5.46 11.99
CA LEU A 93 -0.53 -5.21 11.60
C LEU A 93 -1.09 -6.30 10.69
N LEU A 94 -0.29 -6.75 9.71
CA LEU A 94 -0.67 -7.85 8.81
C LEU A 94 -0.72 -9.21 9.53
N ALA A 95 0.16 -9.46 10.49
CA ALA A 95 0.17 -10.69 11.28
C ALA A 95 -1.04 -10.76 12.24
N VAL A 96 -1.54 -9.61 12.71
CA VAL A 96 -2.70 -9.52 13.59
C VAL A 96 -4.02 -9.57 12.81
N ALA A 97 -4.05 -9.12 11.55
CA ALA A 97 -5.24 -9.18 10.69
C ALA A 97 -5.95 -10.56 10.63
N PRO A 98 -5.26 -11.71 10.44
CA PRO A 98 -5.92 -13.01 10.38
C PRO A 98 -6.54 -13.46 11.71
N ILE A 99 -6.09 -12.93 12.85
CA ILE A 99 -6.68 -13.24 14.17
C ILE A 99 -8.15 -12.79 14.24
N PHE A 100 -8.50 -11.74 13.49
CA PHE A 100 -9.86 -11.22 13.41
C PHE A 100 -10.67 -11.81 12.25
N ALA A 101 -10.06 -12.65 11.40
CA ALA A 101 -10.69 -13.25 10.23
C ALA A 101 -11.50 -14.51 10.60
N ASN A 102 -12.54 -14.34 11.41
CA ASN A 102 -13.42 -15.44 11.82
C ASN A 102 -14.61 -15.69 10.86
N THR A 103 -14.72 -14.90 9.79
CA THR A 103 -15.85 -14.97 8.84
C THR A 103 -15.37 -15.11 7.40
N LEU A 104 -16.05 -15.95 6.60
CA LEU A 104 -15.82 -16.13 5.16
C LEU A 104 -15.60 -14.82 4.37
N PRO A 105 -16.39 -13.73 4.56
CA PRO A 105 -16.14 -12.46 3.87
C PRO A 105 -14.81 -11.79 4.26
N ALA A 106 -14.30 -12.00 5.48
CA ALA A 106 -13.03 -11.42 5.93
C ALA A 106 -11.83 -11.97 5.13
N ILE A 107 -11.93 -13.20 4.62
CA ILE A 107 -10.88 -13.85 3.82
C ILE A 107 -10.66 -13.12 2.49
N PHE A 108 -11.73 -12.59 1.87
CA PHE A 108 -11.65 -11.84 0.62
C PHE A 108 -11.37 -10.35 0.85
N LEU A 109 -11.84 -9.80 1.97
CA LEU A 109 -11.63 -8.40 2.34
C LEU A 109 -10.18 -8.10 2.73
N GLY A 110 -9.45 -9.07 3.32
CA GLY A 110 -8.02 -8.91 3.60
C GLY A 110 -7.20 -8.57 2.34
N PRO A 111 -7.21 -9.42 1.29
CA PRO A 111 -6.56 -9.13 0.02
C PRO A 111 -7.02 -7.82 -0.62
N ALA A 112 -8.31 -7.47 -0.54
CA ALA A 112 -8.81 -6.19 -1.04
C ALA A 112 -8.23 -4.98 -0.28
N GLY A 113 -8.06 -5.10 1.04
CA GLY A 113 -7.35 -4.12 1.88
C GLY A 113 -5.87 -3.99 1.48
N MET A 114 -5.19 -5.11 1.26
CA MET A 114 -3.79 -5.10 0.81
C MET A 114 -3.63 -4.42 -0.56
N LEU A 115 -4.48 -4.79 -1.52
CA LEU A 115 -4.47 -4.21 -2.87
C LEU A 115 -4.75 -2.72 -2.85
N SER A 116 -5.74 -2.27 -2.07
CA SER A 116 -6.06 -0.84 -1.95
C SER A 116 -4.91 -0.07 -1.30
N GLY A 117 -4.26 -0.60 -0.26
CA GLY A 117 -3.09 0.03 0.37
C GLY A 117 -1.91 0.18 -0.59
N ALA A 118 -1.60 -0.88 -1.36
CA ALA A 118 -0.54 -0.86 -2.37
C ALA A 118 -0.85 0.13 -3.50
N LEU A 119 -2.10 0.15 -3.99
CA LEU A 119 -2.53 1.06 -5.04
C LEU A 119 -2.51 2.52 -4.59
N VAL A 120 -2.91 2.83 -3.35
CA VAL A 120 -2.80 4.17 -2.77
C VAL A 120 -1.34 4.61 -2.71
N TYR A 121 -0.43 3.75 -2.26
CA TYR A 121 0.99 4.10 -2.25
C TYR A 121 1.54 4.34 -3.65
N LEU A 122 1.24 3.46 -4.61
CA LEU A 122 1.64 3.64 -6.01
C LEU A 122 1.09 4.95 -6.58
N TRP A 123 -0.17 5.26 -6.28
CA TRP A 123 -0.82 6.50 -6.69
C TRP A 123 -0.12 7.74 -6.16
N VAL A 124 0.15 7.76 -4.85
CA VAL A 124 0.86 8.86 -4.18
C VAL A 124 2.29 8.98 -4.69
N SER A 125 2.97 7.87 -4.95
CA SER A 125 4.35 7.85 -5.48
C SER A 125 4.45 8.37 -6.91
N HIS A 126 3.37 8.24 -7.70
CA HIS A 126 3.28 8.72 -9.08
C HIS A 126 2.78 10.17 -9.20
N ARG A 127 1.97 10.62 -8.23
CA ARG A 127 1.63 12.04 -8.07
C ARG A 127 2.87 12.75 -7.52
N GLU A 128 3.00 14.03 -7.76
CA GLU A 128 4.31 14.69 -7.87
C GLU A 128 4.99 15.22 -6.59
N PRO A 129 4.57 15.00 -5.31
CA PRO A 129 5.28 15.61 -4.19
C PRO A 129 6.69 15.04 -3.94
N LEU A 130 7.03 13.89 -4.55
CA LEU A 130 8.39 13.31 -4.49
C LEU A 130 9.30 13.72 -5.67
N LYS A 131 8.82 14.54 -6.62
CA LYS A 131 9.68 15.09 -7.69
C LYS A 131 10.63 16.17 -7.18
N TRP A 132 10.39 16.74 -5.99
CA TRP A 132 11.23 17.81 -5.43
C TRP A 132 12.60 17.34 -4.92
N THR A 133 12.83 16.02 -4.86
CA THR A 133 14.13 15.43 -4.51
C THR A 133 14.84 14.79 -5.72
N ARG A 134 14.36 15.03 -6.95
CA ARG A 134 14.98 14.50 -8.18
C ARG A 134 15.91 15.52 -8.81
#